data_AF-A0A9J6B8X7-F1
#
_entry.id   AF-A0A9J6B8X7-F1
#
_cell.length_a   1.000
_cell.length_b   1.000
_cell.length_c   1.000
_cell.angle_alpha   90.00
_cell.angle_beta   90.00
_cell.angle_gamma   90.00
#
_symmetry.space_group_name_H-M   'P 1'
#
loop_
_entity.id
_entity.type
_entity.pdbx_description
1 polymer ?
#
loop_
_entity_poly.entity_id
_entity_poly.type
_entity_poly.pdbx_seq_one_letter_code
_entity_poly.pdbx_strand_id
1 'polypeptide(L)'
;MEKRVQQEPQPIVACAVYNTNKKLYEGKKGFIEIIMNLFNIEDRSSFSLNLTFSQLGVDSLAGIEIQNRIEREFGVNFTIQELRSMTLGEIETRIEKERKNL
;
A
#
# COMPACT_ATOMS: atom_id res chain seq x y z
N MET A 1 -15.89 -34.77 35.03
CA MET A 1 -16.88 -34.35 34.02
C MET A 1 -16.21 -33.31 33.13
N GLU A 2 -15.61 -33.78 32.05
CA GLU A 2 -14.94 -32.96 31.04
C GLU A 2 -15.98 -32.13 30.28
N LYS A 3 -15.79 -30.81 30.21
CA LYS A 3 -16.39 -30.00 29.15
C LYS A 3 -15.28 -29.61 28.19
N ARG A 4 -15.13 -30.43 27.16
CA ARG A 4 -14.29 -30.18 26.00
C ARG A 4 -15.11 -29.48 24.92
N VAL A 5 -14.50 -28.43 24.37
CA VAL A 5 -14.64 -27.88 23.02
C VAL A 5 -15.91 -27.10 22.70
N GLN A 6 -15.72 -25.81 22.42
CA GLN A 6 -16.13 -25.22 21.15
C GLN A 6 -15.11 -24.15 20.78
N GLN A 7 -14.10 -24.55 20.02
CA GLN A 7 -13.33 -23.59 19.24
C GLN A 7 -14.32 -23.01 18.23
N GLU A 8 -14.80 -21.79 18.47
CA GLU A 8 -15.52 -21.07 17.44
C GLU A 8 -14.53 -20.86 16.28
N PRO A 9 -14.85 -21.34 15.06
CA PRO A 9 -14.00 -21.12 13.91
C PRO A 9 -14.04 -19.62 13.60
N GLN A 10 -13.08 -18.87 14.14
CA GLN A 10 -12.81 -17.50 13.69
C GLN A 10 -12.63 -17.60 12.17
N PRO A 11 -13.40 -16.86 11.36
CA PRO A 11 -13.28 -16.94 9.92
C PRO A 11 -11.87 -16.46 9.55
N ILE A 12 -10.98 -17.39 9.23
CA ILE A 12 -9.67 -17.08 8.67
C ILE A 12 -9.94 -16.75 7.21
N VAL A 13 -10.06 -15.46 6.91
CA VAL A 13 -10.21 -14.99 5.53
C VAL A 13 -8.89 -15.23 4.81
N ALA A 14 -8.80 -16.32 4.05
CA ALA A 14 -7.73 -16.54 3.09
C ALA A 14 -8.15 -15.92 1.75
N CYS A 15 -7.64 -14.72 1.44
CA CYS A 15 -7.74 -14.18 0.09
C CYS A 15 -6.66 -14.82 -0.80
N ALA A 16 -7.06 -15.27 -1.98
CA ALA A 16 -6.18 -15.89 -2.95
C ALA A 16 -6.25 -15.17 -4.32
N VAL A 17 -5.11 -15.20 -4.99
CA VAL A 17 -4.85 -15.03 -6.44
C VAL A 17 -5.00 -13.64 -7.06
N TYR A 18 -3.89 -13.14 -7.62
CA TYR A 18 -3.90 -12.66 -9.01
C TYR A 18 -2.48 -12.78 -9.63
N ASN A 19 -2.33 -13.55 -10.70
CA ASN A 19 -1.17 -13.45 -11.60
C ASN A 19 -1.53 -12.47 -12.72
N THR A 20 -1.20 -11.19 -12.53
CA THR A 20 -1.11 -10.26 -13.66
C THR A 20 0.18 -10.63 -14.37
N ASN A 21 0.13 -10.95 -15.66
CA ASN A 21 1.31 -10.86 -16.53
C ASN A 21 1.81 -9.40 -16.56
N LYS A 22 2.46 -8.96 -15.49
CA LYS A 22 3.05 -7.62 -15.36
C LYS A 22 4.44 -7.73 -15.96
N LYS A 23 4.68 -6.96 -17.03
CA LYS A 23 6.04 -6.66 -17.50
C LYS A 23 6.86 -6.26 -16.28
N LEU A 24 7.87 -7.05 -15.94
CA LEU A 24 8.90 -6.67 -14.99
C LEU A 24 9.64 -5.49 -15.63
N TYR A 25 9.19 -4.28 -15.33
CA TYR A 25 9.99 -3.09 -15.57
C TYR A 25 11.19 -3.20 -14.63
N GLU A 26 12.33 -3.62 -15.18
CA GLU A 26 13.62 -3.73 -14.50
C GLU A 26 14.08 -2.33 -14.07
N GLY A 27 13.75 -1.96 -12.83
CA GLY A 27 14.14 -0.71 -12.19
C GLY A 27 13.45 -0.55 -10.84
N LYS A 28 14.12 0.08 -9.86
CA LYS A 28 13.48 0.44 -8.58
C LYS A 28 12.27 1.35 -8.88
N LYS A 29 11.05 0.82 -8.77
CA LYS A 29 9.84 1.59 -9.01
C LYS A 29 9.71 2.69 -7.96
N GLY A 30 9.46 3.91 -8.41
CA GLY A 30 9.17 5.04 -7.51
C GLY A 30 7.86 4.84 -6.78
N PHE A 31 7.65 5.58 -5.68
CA PHE A 31 6.43 5.48 -4.89
C PHE A 31 5.16 5.72 -5.74
N ILE A 32 5.17 6.77 -6.57
CA ILE A 32 4.06 7.09 -7.48
C ILE A 32 3.77 5.96 -8.47
N GLU A 33 4.80 5.30 -8.99
CA GLU A 33 4.67 4.16 -9.90
C GLU A 33 3.96 2.98 -9.24
N ILE A 34 4.25 2.72 -7.97
CA ILE A 34 3.59 1.65 -7.20
C ILE A 34 2.10 1.97 -7.01
N ILE A 35 1.78 3.21 -6.65
CA ILE A 35 0.39 3.62 -6.45
C ILE A 35 -0.40 3.55 -7.76
N MET A 36 0.15 4.05 -8.87
CA MET A 36 -0.48 3.95 -10.20
C MET A 36 -0.72 2.48 -10.59
N ASN A 37 0.26 1.60 -10.32
CA ASN A 37 0.16 0.16 -10.58
C ASN A 37 -0.88 -0.56 -9.70
N LEU A 38 -1.24 0.01 -8.54
CA LEU A 38 -2.26 -0.51 -7.63
C LEU A 38 -3.66 -0.08 -8.07
N PHE A 39 -3.80 1.16 -8.55
CA PHE A 39 -5.07 1.67 -9.08
C PHE A 39 -5.31 1.35 -10.57
N ASN A 40 -4.39 0.64 -11.22
CA ASN A 40 -4.42 0.36 -12.65
C ASN A 40 -4.61 1.64 -13.49
N ILE A 41 -3.95 2.71 -13.06
CA ILE A 41 -3.95 4.02 -13.73
C ILE A 41 -2.72 4.08 -14.63
N GLU A 42 -2.94 4.35 -15.91
CA GLU A 42 -1.88 4.45 -16.91
C GLU A 42 -1.38 5.90 -17.10
N ASP A 43 -2.17 6.90 -16.68
CA ASP A 43 -1.82 8.32 -16.85
C ASP A 43 -1.30 8.96 -15.56
N ARG A 44 0.00 9.27 -15.57
CA ARG A 44 0.72 9.97 -14.50
C ARG A 44 0.24 11.41 -14.29
N SER A 45 -0.40 12.02 -15.29
CA SER A 45 -0.90 13.41 -15.23
C SER A 45 -2.02 13.57 -14.20
N SER A 46 -2.73 12.48 -13.88
CA SER A 46 -3.77 12.44 -12.86
C SER A 46 -3.24 12.44 -11.42
N PHE A 47 -1.93 12.16 -11.24
CA PHE A 47 -1.30 11.99 -9.95
C PHE A 47 -0.48 13.24 -9.56
N SER A 48 -1.13 14.16 -8.85
CA SER A 48 -0.45 15.34 -8.27
C SER A 48 0.11 15.01 -6.89
N LEU A 49 1.34 15.42 -6.61
CA LEU A 49 2.01 15.22 -5.30
C LEU A 49 1.26 15.86 -4.13
N ASN A 50 0.39 16.83 -4.40
CA ASN A 50 -0.42 17.51 -3.40
C ASN A 50 -1.70 16.75 -3.03
N LEU A 51 -2.00 15.62 -3.70
CA LEU A 51 -3.16 14.81 -3.40
C LEU A 51 -2.92 13.98 -2.15
N THR A 52 -3.99 13.76 -1.39
CA THR A 52 -4.02 12.78 -0.29
C THR A 52 -4.69 11.49 -0.75
N PHE A 53 -4.45 10.37 -0.06
CA PHE A 53 -5.16 9.13 -0.36
C PHE A 53 -6.68 9.25 -0.21
N SER A 54 -7.16 10.10 0.70
CA SER A 54 -8.58 10.39 0.86
C SER A 54 -9.18 11.02 -0.41
N GLN A 55 -8.43 11.89 -1.11
CA GLN A 55 -8.86 12.54 -2.36
C GLN A 55 -8.76 11.62 -3.58
N LEU A 56 -7.84 10.67 -3.55
CA LEU A 56 -7.71 9.62 -4.57
C LEU A 56 -8.82 8.56 -4.49
N GLY A 57 -9.72 8.67 -3.51
CA GLY A 57 -10.76 7.67 -3.29
C GLY A 57 -10.21 6.34 -2.78
N VAL A 58 -9.04 6.37 -2.10
CA VAL A 58 -8.48 5.17 -1.47
C VAL A 58 -9.39 4.76 -0.34
N ASP A 59 -10.08 3.64 -0.52
CA ASP A 59 -10.91 3.06 0.51
C ASP A 59 -10.06 2.46 1.65
N SER A 60 -10.74 1.99 2.70
CA SER A 60 -10.08 1.48 3.90
C SER A 60 -9.22 0.24 3.64
N LEU A 61 -9.48 -0.53 2.57
CA LEU A 61 -8.76 -1.76 2.23
C LEU A 61 -7.55 -1.44 1.31
N ALA A 62 -7.75 -0.58 0.32
CA ALA A 62 -6.69 -0.10 -0.57
C ALA A 62 -5.59 0.63 0.22
N GLY A 63 -5.94 1.34 1.30
CA GLY A 63 -4.96 1.97 2.19
C GLY A 63 -4.02 0.96 2.86
N ILE A 64 -4.53 -0.22 3.23
CA ILE A 64 -3.74 -1.31 3.83
C ILE A 64 -2.85 -1.96 2.76
N GLU A 65 -3.37 -2.16 1.55
CA GLU A 65 -2.56 -2.70 0.46
C GLU A 65 -1.39 -1.79 0.11
N ILE A 66 -1.64 -0.48 0.03
CA ILE A 66 -0.62 0.55 -0.20
C ILE A 66 0.43 0.53 0.93
N GLN A 67 0.00 0.53 2.19
CA GLN A 67 0.89 0.46 3.34
C GLN A 67 1.84 -0.75 3.24
N ASN A 68 1.27 -1.93 3.04
CA ASN A 68 2.01 -3.18 2.90
C ASN A 68 2.97 -3.14 1.70
N ARG A 69 2.57 -2.48 0.60
CA ARG A 69 3.40 -2.36 -0.59
C ARG A 69 4.57 -1.42 -0.36
N ILE A 70 4.35 -0.28 0.30
CA ILE A 70 5.41 0.65 0.66
C ILE A 70 6.42 -0.02 1.59
N GLU A 71 5.95 -0.74 2.60
CA GLU A 71 6.81 -1.46 3.55
C GLU A 71 7.67 -2.52 2.84
N ARG A 72 7.07 -3.30 1.92
CA ARG A 72 7.80 -4.33 1.16
C ARG A 72 8.80 -3.77 0.14
N GLU A 73 8.48 -2.68 -0.53
CA GLU A 73 9.29 -2.15 -1.64
C GLU A 73 10.35 -1.14 -1.15
N PHE A 74 10.06 -0.39 -0.07
CA PHE A 74 10.94 0.66 0.44
C PHE A 74 11.46 0.41 1.86
N GLY A 75 10.94 -0.57 2.59
CA GLY A 75 11.33 -0.83 3.98
C GLY A 75 10.85 0.24 4.97
N VAL A 76 9.90 1.08 4.56
CA VAL A 76 9.37 2.18 5.39
C VAL A 76 7.98 1.82 5.87
N ASN A 77 7.80 1.84 7.20
CA ASN A 77 6.50 1.63 7.80
C ASN A 77 5.79 2.98 8.00
N PHE A 78 4.52 3.03 7.59
CA PHE A 78 3.60 4.12 7.84
C PHE A 78 2.38 3.58 8.56
N THR A 79 1.74 4.35 9.42
CA THR A 79 0.41 4.01 9.94
C THR A 79 -0.67 4.38 8.92
N ILE A 80 -1.81 3.69 8.97
CA ILE A 80 -2.98 4.00 8.11
C ILE A 80 -3.45 5.44 8.32
N GLN A 81 -3.32 5.96 9.54
CA GLN A 81 -3.68 7.34 9.86
C GLN A 81 -2.75 8.34 9.19
N GLU A 82 -1.43 8.11 9.24
CA GLU A 82 -0.43 8.93 8.54
C GLU A 82 -0.69 8.95 7.04
N LEU A 83 -0.86 7.79 6.40
CA LEU A 83 -1.14 7.70 4.98
C LEU A 83 -2.35 8.55 4.59
N ARG A 84 -3.47 8.45 5.33
CA ARG A 84 -4.69 9.21 5.00
C ARG A 84 -4.56 10.73 5.19
N SER A 85 -3.73 11.17 6.14
CA SER A 85 -3.53 12.59 6.44
C SER A 85 -2.47 13.26 5.59
N MET A 86 -1.51 12.50 5.08
CA MET A 86 -0.36 13.01 4.33
C MET A 86 -0.66 13.11 2.84
N THR A 87 0.01 14.05 2.20
CA THR A 87 0.06 14.13 0.74
C THR A 87 1.05 13.13 0.17
N LEU A 88 0.87 12.74 -1.09
CA LEU A 88 1.79 11.82 -1.78
C LEU A 88 3.24 12.33 -1.78
N GLY A 89 3.44 13.65 -1.91
CA GLY A 89 4.77 14.27 -1.86
C GLY A 89 5.44 14.17 -0.49
N GLU A 90 4.67 14.29 0.61
CA GLU A 90 5.19 14.11 1.96
C GLU A 90 5.61 12.66 2.21
N ILE A 91 4.83 11.70 1.70
CA ILE A 91 5.13 10.27 1.80
C ILE A 91 6.40 9.95 0.99
N GLU A 92 6.51 10.47 -0.25
CA GLU A 92 7.70 10.32 -1.07
C GLU A 92 8.93 10.91 -0.38
N THR A 93 8.81 12.12 0.17
CA THR A 93 9.89 12.78 0.94
C THR A 93 10.31 11.95 2.15
N ARG A 94 9.35 11.36 2.88
CA ARG A 94 9.63 10.48 4.02
C ARG A 94 10.38 9.23 3.56
N ILE A 95 9.95 8.59 2.47
CA ILE A 95 10.63 7.44 1.87
C ILE A 95 12.07 7.79 1.47
N GLU A 96 12.27 8.95 0.84
CA GLU A 96 13.62 9.41 0.46
C GLU A 96 14.52 9.68 1.66
N LYS A 97 13.97 10.23 2.76
CA LYS A 97 14.72 10.45 4.00
C LYS A 97 15.19 9.14 4.62
N GLU A 98 14.31 8.15 4.71
CA GLU A 98 14.66 6.82 5.23
C GLU A 98 15.73 6.14 4.35
N ARG A 99 15.63 6.31 3.02
CA ARG A 99 16.65 5.79 2.09
C ARG A 99 18.01 6.47 2.19
N LYS A 100 18.09 7.71 2.69
CA LYS A 100 19.34 8.44 2.92
C LYS A 100 19.97 8.16 4.29
N ASN A 101 19.18 7.60 5.21
CA ASN A 101 19.64 7.18 6.54
C ASN A 101 20.14 5.72 6.57
N LEU A 102 20.08 5.01 5.43
CA LEU A 102 20.65 3.69 5.18
C LEU A 102 21.95 3.81 4.38
#